data_AF-A0AAE3TCY7-F1
#
_entry.id   AF-A0AAE3TCY7-F1
#
_cell.length_a   1.000
_cell.length_b   1.000
_cell.length_c   1.000
_cell.angle_alpha   90.00
_cell.angle_beta   90.00
_cell.angle_gamma   90.00
#
_symmetry.space_group_name_H-M   'P 1'
#
loop_
_entity.id
_entity.type
_entity.pdbx_description
1 polymer ?
#
loop_
_entity_poly.entity_id
_entity_poly.type
_entity_poly.pdbx_seq_one_letter_code
_entity_poly.pdbx_strand_id
1 'polypeptide(L)'
;MFINLFPILSNGAKLYSQKLASFHFWAHLLGGIGMGAFMGMAGLRGMLRRAVYLNGEFNIYMILAALSGSLILLAFLAFFYNIVMSIGIKGVIGIFMPAETDTKDLLPSEK
;
A
#
# COMPACT_ATOMS: atom_id res chain seq x y z
N MET A 1 -8.12 -6.50 -0.54
CA MET A 1 -7.81 -7.87 -0.08
C MET A 1 -7.28 -7.88 1.36
N PHE A 2 -6.22 -7.12 1.69
CA PHE A 2 -5.61 -7.12 3.04
C PHE A 2 -6.53 -6.62 4.16
N ILE A 3 -7.40 -5.63 3.91
CA ILE A 3 -8.29 -5.03 4.94
C ILE A 3 -9.30 -6.05 5.51
N ASN A 4 -9.82 -6.97 4.69
CA ASN A 4 -10.82 -7.96 5.15
C ASN A 4 -10.17 -9.15 5.86
N LEU A 5 -8.91 -9.45 5.55
CA LEU A 5 -8.13 -10.49 6.21
C LEU A 5 -7.50 -9.99 7.51
N PHE A 6 -7.43 -8.68 7.71
CA PHE A 6 -6.77 -8.07 8.85
C PHE A 6 -7.20 -8.68 10.20
N PRO A 7 -8.50 -8.81 10.54
CA PRO A 7 -8.90 -9.37 11.83
C PRO A 7 -8.47 -10.83 12.00
N ILE A 8 -8.37 -11.61 10.91
CA ILE A 8 -7.91 -13.00 10.95
C ILE A 8 -6.40 -13.05 11.21
N LEU A 9 -5.65 -12.17 10.55
CA LEU A 9 -4.18 -12.11 10.66
C LEU A 9 -3.70 -11.46 11.96
N SER A 10 -4.55 -10.68 12.63
CA SER A 10 -4.22 -9.97 13.87
C SER A 10 -5.01 -10.47 15.08
N ASN A 11 -5.40 -11.76 15.11
CA ASN A 11 -6.10 -12.39 16.24
C ASN A 11 -7.33 -11.62 16.74
N GLY A 12 -8.16 -11.13 15.82
CA GLY A 12 -9.39 -10.40 16.11
C GLY A 12 -9.22 -8.89 16.28
N ALA A 13 -8.03 -8.32 16.08
CA ALA A 13 -7.85 -6.87 16.18
C ALA A 13 -8.76 -6.12 15.17
N LYS A 14 -9.46 -5.11 15.68
CA LYS A 14 -10.32 -4.26 14.86
C LYS A 14 -9.47 -3.23 14.15
N LEU A 15 -9.85 -2.96 12.89
CA LEU A 15 -9.25 -1.88 12.12
C LEU A 15 -9.57 -0.55 12.81
N TYR A 16 -8.57 0.32 12.96
CA TYR A 16 -8.71 1.61 13.62
C TYR A 16 -9.74 2.51 12.94
N SER A 17 -9.71 2.59 11.61
CA SER A 17 -10.66 3.41 10.85
C SER A 17 -11.04 2.80 9.51
N GLN A 18 -12.33 2.51 9.36
CA GLN A 18 -12.91 2.05 8.09
C GLN A 18 -12.84 3.15 7.00
N LYS A 19 -13.00 4.42 7.39
CA LYS A 19 -12.89 5.55 6.45
C LYS A 19 -11.50 5.63 5.84
N LEU A 20 -10.46 5.40 6.65
CA LEU A 20 -9.08 5.41 6.20
C LEU A 20 -8.78 4.22 5.28
N ALA A 21 -9.42 3.08 5.52
CA ALA A 21 -9.39 1.91 4.66
C ALA A 21 -10.03 2.19 3.28
N SER A 22 -11.20 2.85 3.27
CA SER A 22 -11.86 3.27 2.04
C SER A 22 -11.05 4.32 1.27
N PHE A 23 -10.46 5.30 1.97
CA PHE A 23 -9.57 6.27 1.35
C PHE A 23 -8.36 5.59 0.72
N HIS A 24 -7.67 4.71 1.47
CA HIS A 24 -6.57 3.92 0.92
C HIS A 24 -6.98 3.18 -0.35
N PHE A 25 -8.11 2.47 -0.32
CA PHE A 25 -8.61 1.72 -1.48
C PHE A 25 -8.80 2.62 -2.70
N TRP A 26 -9.56 3.71 -2.57
CA TRP A 26 -9.86 4.59 -3.70
C TRP A 26 -8.66 5.38 -4.18
N ALA A 27 -7.83 5.89 -3.27
CA ALA A 27 -6.61 6.61 -3.62
C ALA A 27 -5.61 5.70 -4.34
N HIS A 28 -5.45 4.45 -3.88
CA HIS A 28 -4.56 3.49 -4.54
C HIS A 28 -5.11 3.03 -5.89
N LEU A 29 -6.44 2.82 -6.00
CA LEU A 29 -7.09 2.44 -7.25
C LEU A 29 -6.99 3.54 -8.31
N LEU A 30 -7.41 4.76 -7.98
CA LEU A 30 -7.37 5.90 -8.89
C LEU A 30 -5.93 6.29 -9.24
N GLY A 31 -5.05 6.30 -8.23
CA GLY A 31 -3.63 6.59 -8.43
C GLY A 31 -2.95 5.56 -9.31
N GLY A 32 -3.19 4.27 -9.07
CA GLY A 32 -2.63 3.16 -9.85
C GLY A 32 -3.09 3.17 -11.30
N ILE A 33 -4.40 3.32 -11.54
CA ILE A 33 -4.96 3.43 -12.89
C ILE A 33 -4.44 4.69 -13.59
N GLY A 34 -4.48 5.85 -12.93
CA GLY A 34 -4.01 7.11 -13.49
C GLY A 34 -2.54 7.07 -13.89
N MET A 35 -1.67 6.62 -12.97
CA MET A 35 -0.24 6.49 -13.24
C MET A 35 0.02 5.52 -14.40
N GLY A 36 -0.62 4.35 -14.40
CA GLY A 36 -0.49 3.36 -15.48
C GLY A 36 -0.95 3.90 -16.83
N ALA A 37 -2.08 4.63 -16.87
CA ALA A 37 -2.61 5.23 -18.09
C ALA A 37 -1.69 6.32 -18.65
N PHE A 38 -1.26 7.29 -17.83
CA PHE A 38 -0.43 8.40 -18.32
C PHE A 38 0.97 7.95 -18.72
N MET A 39 1.59 7.03 -17.97
CA MET A 39 2.87 6.44 -18.35
C MET A 39 2.74 5.57 -19.61
N GLY A 40 1.64 4.83 -19.76
CA GLY A 40 1.34 4.05 -20.96
C GLY A 40 1.20 4.94 -22.20
N MET A 41 0.47 6.05 -22.09
CA MET A 41 0.32 7.04 -23.17
C MET A 41 1.65 7.69 -23.55
N ALA A 42 2.52 7.99 -22.59
CA ALA A 42 3.87 8.46 -22.87
C ALA A 42 4.69 7.41 -23.62
N GLY A 43 4.59 6.13 -23.22
CA GLY A 43 5.24 5.01 -23.91
C GLY A 43 4.77 4.85 -25.36
N LEU A 44 3.47 4.98 -25.62
CA LEU A 44 2.91 4.96 -26.99
C LEU A 44 3.42 6.12 -27.86
N ARG A 45 3.81 7.24 -27.23
CA ARG A 45 4.44 8.38 -27.91
C ARG A 45 5.97 8.28 -28.02
N GLY A 46 6.55 7.11 -27.70
CA GLY A 46 7.98 6.85 -27.88
C GLY A 46 8.83 7.08 -26.63
N MET A 47 8.23 7.23 -25.44
CA MET A 47 8.99 7.31 -24.20
C MET A 47 9.67 5.96 -23.91
N LEU A 48 11.00 5.95 -23.94
CA LEU A 48 11.84 4.82 -23.60
C LEU A 48 11.85 4.60 -22.08
N ARG A 49 11.85 3.34 -21.67
CA ARG A 49 12.04 2.99 -20.27
C ARG A 49 13.47 3.30 -19.83
N ARG A 50 13.62 3.86 -18.63
CA ARG A 50 14.93 4.16 -17.99
C ARG A 50 15.76 5.23 -18.74
N ALA A 51 15.11 6.14 -19.45
CA ALA A 51 15.73 7.31 -20.07
C ALA A 51 15.35 8.60 -19.32
N VAL A 52 16.23 9.59 -19.32
CA VAL A 52 15.98 10.92 -18.73
C VAL A 52 15.76 11.91 -19.86
N TYR A 53 14.60 12.56 -19.85
CA TYR A 53 14.21 13.56 -20.85
C TYR A 53 14.30 14.95 -20.25
N LEU A 54 15.20 15.78 -20.78
CA LEU A 54 15.50 17.12 -20.22
C LEU A 54 14.78 18.25 -20.95
N ASN A 55 14.30 18.01 -22.17
CA ASN A 55 13.72 19.04 -23.04
C ASN A 55 12.18 19.10 -22.96
N GLY A 56 11.57 18.40 -22.00
CA GLY A 56 10.12 18.46 -21.76
C GLY A 56 9.24 17.60 -22.68
N GLU A 57 9.81 16.67 -23.45
CA GLU A 57 9.11 15.88 -24.48
C GLU A 57 7.85 15.13 -23.97
N PHE A 58 7.81 14.75 -22.69
CA PHE A 58 6.68 14.04 -22.06
C PHE A 58 6.12 14.76 -20.84
N ASN A 59 6.41 16.05 -20.67
CA ASN A 59 6.21 16.76 -19.40
C ASN A 59 4.78 16.65 -18.85
N ILE A 60 3.76 16.85 -19.69
CA ILE A 60 2.35 16.76 -19.29
C ILE A 60 2.02 15.35 -18.75
N TYR A 61 2.40 14.31 -19.48
CA TYR A 61 2.15 12.93 -19.06
C TYR A 61 2.92 12.58 -17.79
N MET A 62 4.14 13.09 -17.62
CA MET A 62 4.96 12.86 -16.43
C MET A 62 4.43 13.61 -15.20
N ILE A 63 3.93 14.83 -15.36
CA ILE A 63 3.26 15.55 -14.27
C ILE A 63 2.01 14.79 -13.82
N LEU A 64 1.16 14.39 -14.76
CA LEU A 64 -0.07 13.65 -14.44
C LEU A 64 0.23 12.27 -13.82
N ALA A 65 1.26 11.57 -14.31
CA ALA A 65 1.74 10.34 -13.71
C ALA A 65 2.29 10.57 -12.29
N ALA A 66 3.05 11.64 -12.06
CA ALA A 66 3.61 11.99 -10.76
C ALA A 66 2.52 12.39 -9.74
N LEU A 67 1.50 13.15 -10.17
CA LEU A 67 0.34 13.46 -9.33
C LEU A 67 -0.43 12.19 -8.95
N SER A 68 -0.61 11.28 -9.92
CA SER A 68 -1.26 9.99 -9.68
C SER A 68 -0.42 9.10 -8.76
N GLY A 69 0.90 9.06 -8.95
CA GLY A 69 1.84 8.36 -8.07
C GLY A 69 1.89 8.95 -6.65
N SER A 70 1.75 10.27 -6.52
CA SER A 70 1.64 10.93 -5.21
C SER A 70 0.37 10.51 -4.48
N LEU A 71 -0.74 10.27 -5.20
CA LEU A 71 -1.96 9.73 -4.61
C LEU A 71 -1.76 8.29 -4.09
N ILE A 72 -0.98 7.47 -4.79
CA ILE A 72 -0.57 6.13 -4.31
C ILE A 72 0.26 6.25 -3.03
N LEU A 73 1.20 7.21 -2.97
CA LEU A 73 2.00 7.45 -1.76
C LEU A 73 1.11 7.85 -0.57
N LEU A 74 0.14 8.74 -0.78
CA LEU A 74 -0.83 9.09 0.26
C LEU A 74 -1.67 7.88 0.69
N ALA A 75 -2.08 7.03 -0.25
CA ALA A 75 -2.76 5.79 0.06
C ALA A 75 -1.89 4.85 0.93
N PHE A 76 -0.60 4.75 0.63
CA PHE A 76 0.35 3.95 1.42
C PHE A 76 0.48 4.49 2.85
N LEU A 77 0.66 5.80 3.02
CA LEU A 77 0.74 6.43 4.35
C LEU A 77 -0.55 6.23 5.15
N ALA A 78 -1.71 6.39 4.51
CA ALA A 78 -3.00 6.16 5.14
C ALA A 78 -3.17 4.70 5.61
N PHE A 79 -2.74 3.74 4.79
CA PHE A 79 -2.71 2.33 5.18
C PHE A 79 -1.77 2.08 6.36
N PHE A 80 -0.52 2.55 6.27
CA PHE A 80 0.48 2.34 7.30
C PHE A 80 0.02 2.90 8.65
N TYR A 81 -0.51 4.13 8.64
CA TYR A 81 -1.09 4.75 9.83
C TYR A 81 -2.26 3.93 10.39
N ASN A 82 -3.16 3.43 9.55
CA ASN A 82 -4.29 2.61 9.99
C ASN A 82 -3.80 1.34 10.71
N ILE A 83 -2.78 0.68 10.16
CA ILE A 83 -2.20 -0.55 10.75
C ILE A 83 -1.53 -0.24 12.08
N VAL A 84 -0.65 0.76 12.13
CA VAL A 84 0.05 1.15 13.37
C VAL A 84 -0.94 1.49 14.48
N MET A 85 -2.05 2.17 14.16
CA MET A 85 -3.09 2.50 15.14
C MET A 85 -3.97 1.30 15.52
N SER A 86 -4.10 0.29 14.66
CA SER A 86 -4.93 -0.89 14.93
C SER A 86 -4.26 -1.89 15.87
N ILE A 87 -2.95 -2.13 15.71
CA ILE A 87 -2.19 -3.12 16.50
C ILE A 87 -1.11 -2.51 17.42
N GLY A 88 -0.88 -1.21 17.32
CA GLY A 88 0.17 -0.52 18.06
C GLY A 88 1.58 -0.80 17.54
N ILE A 89 2.55 0.05 17.91
CA ILE A 89 3.96 -0.09 17.50
C ILE A 89 4.54 -1.44 17.98
N LYS A 90 4.19 -1.87 19.19
CA LYS A 90 4.62 -3.18 19.72
C LYS A 90 4.06 -4.36 18.93
N GLY A 91 2.80 -4.27 18.47
CA GLY A 91 2.20 -5.28 17.60
C GLY A 91 2.88 -5.35 16.24
N VAL A 92 3.21 -4.20 15.65
CA VAL A 92 3.95 -4.13 14.38
C VAL A 92 5.33 -4.79 14.51
N ILE A 93 6.06 -4.49 15.60
CA ILE A 93 7.38 -5.11 15.86
C ILE A 93 7.22 -6.62 16.09
N GLY A 94 6.18 -7.05 16.82
CA GLY A 94 5.89 -8.45 17.10
C GLY A 94 5.66 -9.30 15.84
N ILE A 95 5.15 -8.72 14.75
CA ILE A 95 5.00 -9.43 13.45
C ILE A 95 6.35 -9.83 12.86
N PHE A 96 7.41 -9.06 13.12
CA PHE A 96 8.75 -9.33 12.61
C PHE A 96 9.62 -10.11 13.60
N MET A 97 9.13 -10.36 14.81
CA MET A 97 9.82 -11.17 15.81
C MET A 97 9.48 -12.65 15.65
N PRO A 98 10.37 -13.56 16.08
CA PRO A 98 10.07 -14.99 16.11
C PRO A 98 8.80 -15.27 16.90
N ALA A 99 7.99 -16.22 16.44
CA ALA A 99 6.82 -16.66 17.18
C ALA A 99 7.25 -17.24 18.54
N GLU A 100 6.57 -16.85 19.62
CA GLU A 100 6.81 -17.40 20.96
C GLU A 100 6.40 -18.88 21.06
N THR A 101 5.51 -19.34 20.17
CA THR A 101 5.05 -20.74 20.10
C THR A 101 6.03 -21.59 19.30
N ASP A 102 6.35 -22.79 19.81
CA ASP A 102 7.16 -23.76 19.07
C ASP A 102 6.42 -24.16 17.78
N THR A 103 7.02 -23.83 16.63
CA THR A 103 6.42 -24.05 15.29
C THR A 103 6.12 -25.51 14.95
N LYS A 104 6.51 -26.45 15.82
CA LYS A 104 6.23 -27.88 15.72
C LYS A 104 4.85 -28.26 16.25
N ASP A 105 4.28 -27.48 17.16
CA ASP A 105 2.94 -27.71 17.67
C ASP A 105 1.91 -26.96 16.81
N LEU A 106 1.03 -27.72 16.17
CA LEU A 106 0.00 -27.17 15.26
C LEU A 106 -1.08 -26.36 16.01
N LEU A 107 -1.18 -26.53 17.33
CA LEU A 107 -2.11 -25.84 18.20
C LEU A 107 -1.39 -25.46 19.49
N PRO A 108 -1.58 -24.24 20.03
CA PRO A 108 -1.00 -23.87 21.32
C PRO A 108 -1.53 -24.80 22.42
N SER A 109 -0.62 -25.34 23.23
CA SER A 109 -0.97 -26.17 24.40
C SER A 109 -1.87 -25.36 25.34
N GLU A 110 -3.06 -25.89 25.64
CA GLU A 110 -4.04 -25.26 26.54
C GLU A 110 -3.37 -24.85 27.86
N LYS A 111 -3.67 -23.62 28.32
CA LYS A 111 -3.38 -23.16 29.68
C LYS A 111 -4.61 -23.31 30.56
#